data_AF-A0A3P9NEL2-F1
#
_entry.id   AF-A0A3P9NEL2-F1
#
_cell.length_a   1.000
_cell.length_b   1.000
_cell.length_c   1.000
_cell.angle_alpha   90.00
_cell.angle_beta   90.00
_cell.angle_gamma   90.00
#
_symmetry.space_group_name_H-M   'P 1'
#
loop_
_entity.id
_entity.type
_entity.pdbx_description
1 polymer ?
#
loop_
_entity_poly.entity_id
_entity_poly.type
_entity_poly.pdbx_seq_one_letter_code
_entity_poly.pdbx_strand_id
1 'polypeptide(L)'
;MVQPQPDGPMQWDMSGEDSGGTLRVPPELAGNEVVTRLLGDNQQLREALRRSNQALRQRCEEMEGWQRRTREEREFLSCRFQEARALVERLAQENHSLQSMVNGPGSSSNHSYSSAQMEASPGLPARNGPLDEPKTLDQWERKRVEETEQQTQTTPHRSLVESKSLASITIASLSLQPAEGANEFLQLLKSHKEKTEEEMREMRRKNEELKRERDEGKEVLERQHRCIEHLRVKLFHTQVTSSNEEAVQLRSEAQHTSDWYRELEEKLDYLQKSSAQRDRTEALLKQKDKDCAQLAKDCEALKAQATSLLGELNERQILLQKSDDERKMLEEKLVSKVKALQAAERELEQQRKQHHVANDKLLLQVQSLESALKSERHVVTEEKKKLSQLQHAYTCLFRDYDSKLKSEGGDLSSKLEEAERALAIKQDLIDKLKEEVEQQKGSLETVPVLTAQAEIYKADFLAEREAREKLNQKKEELQEQFTQALAEMERLKHELTARARLEQMKLKHMDDFPARPTHIPPQQGFPGVGFNTVPPNRNHVLAPVIDPAAAAAADLPDLCCPKCNYLAPDMDTLQIHVMDCIQ
;
A
#
# COMPACT_ATOMS: atom_id res chain seq x y z
N MET A 1 -3.87 -88.04 -61.21
CA MET A 1 -2.90 -86.95 -60.99
C MET A 1 -3.69 -85.66 -60.84
N VAL A 2 -3.59 -84.99 -59.70
CA VAL A 2 -3.92 -83.57 -59.54
C VAL A 2 -2.76 -83.01 -58.73
N GLN A 3 -2.14 -81.94 -59.22
CA GLN A 3 -0.90 -81.39 -58.66
C GLN A 3 -1.27 -80.17 -57.80
N PRO A 4 -0.71 -80.02 -56.58
CA PRO A 4 -1.04 -78.90 -55.71
C PRO A 4 -0.53 -77.58 -56.28
N GLN A 5 -1.24 -76.48 -56.04
CA GLN A 5 -0.71 -75.14 -56.29
C GLN A 5 0.40 -74.80 -55.28
N PRO A 6 1.44 -74.04 -55.67
CA PRO A 6 2.38 -73.45 -54.73
C PRO A 6 1.77 -72.20 -54.06
N ASP A 7 2.07 -71.99 -52.78
CA ASP A 7 1.72 -70.76 -52.07
C ASP A 7 2.40 -69.53 -52.68
N GLY A 8 1.60 -68.51 -53.02
CA GLY A 8 2.09 -67.17 -53.32
C GLY A 8 2.11 -66.32 -52.04
N PRO A 9 3.17 -65.54 -51.77
CA PRO A 9 3.21 -64.70 -50.57
C PRO A 9 2.15 -63.59 -50.63
N MET A 10 1.44 -63.33 -49.52
CA MET A 10 0.53 -62.18 -49.44
C MET A 10 1.30 -60.87 -49.46
N GLN A 11 1.48 -60.34 -50.67
CA GLN A 11 2.10 -59.05 -50.92
C GLN A 11 1.10 -57.92 -50.62
N TRP A 12 1.15 -57.39 -49.41
CA TRP A 12 0.42 -56.18 -49.02
C TRP A 12 1.04 -54.98 -49.75
N ASP A 13 0.45 -54.60 -50.88
CA ASP A 13 0.97 -53.55 -51.74
C ASP A 13 0.81 -52.17 -51.08
N MET A 14 1.91 -51.70 -50.47
CA MET A 14 2.04 -50.39 -49.82
C MET A 14 2.50 -49.34 -50.83
N SER A 15 1.86 -49.28 -52.00
CA SER A 15 2.14 -48.29 -53.05
C SER A 15 1.73 -46.89 -52.56
N GLY A 16 2.70 -46.14 -52.04
CA GLY A 16 2.47 -44.84 -51.42
C GLY A 16 2.63 -43.68 -52.39
N GLU A 17 1.51 -43.10 -52.83
CA GLU A 17 1.47 -41.78 -53.49
C GLU A 17 0.23 -41.00 -53.08
N ASP A 18 0.46 -39.85 -52.45
CA ASP A 18 -0.39 -38.70 -52.03
C ASP A 18 -1.93 -38.81 -51.98
N SER A 19 -2.48 -39.97 -51.64
CA SER A 19 -3.90 -40.18 -51.33
C SER A 19 -4.06 -41.19 -50.21
N GLY A 20 -4.98 -40.91 -49.27
CA GLY A 20 -5.01 -41.52 -47.94
C GLY A 20 -4.95 -43.05 -47.94
N GLY A 21 -3.75 -43.60 -47.65
CA GLY A 21 -3.38 -44.99 -47.89
C GLY A 21 -4.34 -46.01 -47.29
N THR A 22 -5.33 -46.42 -48.07
CA THR A 22 -6.41 -47.31 -47.64
C THR A 22 -6.03 -48.74 -47.99
N LEU A 23 -5.86 -49.59 -46.97
CA LEU A 23 -5.45 -50.98 -47.16
C LEU A 23 -6.54 -51.75 -47.89
N ARG A 24 -6.25 -52.18 -49.12
CA ARG A 24 -7.19 -52.95 -49.95
C ARG A 24 -7.15 -54.42 -49.54
N VAL A 25 -8.30 -54.97 -49.15
CA VAL A 25 -8.42 -56.35 -48.69
C VAL A 25 -8.40 -57.32 -49.88
N PRO A 26 -7.66 -58.44 -49.83
CA PRO A 26 -7.82 -59.55 -50.76
C PRO A 26 -9.26 -60.10 -50.74
N PRO A 27 -9.87 -60.47 -51.89
CA PRO A 27 -11.26 -60.92 -51.95
C PRO A 27 -11.59 -62.12 -51.06
N GLU A 28 -10.63 -63.02 -50.86
CA GLU A 28 -10.75 -64.24 -50.05
C GLU A 28 -10.94 -63.93 -48.56
N LEU A 29 -10.51 -62.75 -48.11
CA LEU A 29 -10.59 -62.29 -46.72
C LEU A 29 -11.66 -61.22 -46.50
N ALA A 30 -12.29 -60.70 -47.55
CA ALA A 30 -13.29 -59.63 -47.46
C ALA A 30 -14.57 -60.06 -46.71
N GLY A 31 -14.87 -61.36 -46.66
CA GLY A 31 -15.99 -61.93 -45.89
C GLY A 31 -15.64 -62.31 -44.44
N ASN A 32 -14.40 -62.08 -43.97
CA ASN A 32 -13.97 -62.49 -42.64
C ASN A 32 -14.23 -61.36 -41.62
N GLU A 33 -15.16 -61.59 -40.68
CA GLU A 33 -15.58 -60.61 -39.68
C GLU A 33 -14.42 -60.04 -38.84
N VAL A 34 -13.39 -60.83 -38.56
CA VAL A 34 -12.20 -60.41 -37.80
C VAL A 34 -11.37 -59.43 -38.63
N VAL A 35 -11.20 -59.70 -39.92
CA VAL A 35 -10.48 -58.80 -40.85
C VAL A 35 -11.26 -57.49 -41.02
N THR A 36 -12.58 -57.55 -41.20
CA THR A 36 -13.45 -56.37 -41.28
C THR A 36 -13.38 -55.51 -40.01
N ARG A 37 -13.39 -56.14 -38.82
CA ARG A 37 -13.23 -55.43 -37.54
C ARG A 37 -11.87 -54.76 -37.43
N LEU A 38 -10.78 -55.50 -37.68
CA LEU A 38 -9.41 -54.98 -37.61
C LEU A 38 -9.18 -53.80 -38.55
N LEU A 39 -9.83 -53.76 -39.71
CA LEU A 39 -9.77 -52.63 -40.64
C LEU A 39 -10.55 -51.41 -40.14
N GLY A 40 -11.73 -51.62 -39.54
CA GLY A 40 -12.48 -50.57 -38.85
C GLY A 40 -11.68 -49.97 -37.69
N ASP A 41 -11.08 -50.83 -36.86
CA ASP A 41 -10.20 -50.42 -35.76
C ASP A 41 -8.96 -49.66 -36.29
N ASN A 42 -8.35 -50.12 -37.39
CA ASN A 42 -7.21 -49.45 -38.02
C ASN A 42 -7.58 -48.07 -38.59
N GLN A 43 -8.77 -47.92 -39.19
CA GLN A 43 -9.27 -46.62 -39.61
C GLN A 43 -9.51 -45.69 -38.41
N GLN A 44 -10.16 -46.17 -37.35
CA GLN A 44 -10.39 -45.40 -36.13
C GLN A 44 -9.06 -44.96 -35.49
N LEU A 45 -8.06 -45.84 -35.41
CA LEU A 45 -6.71 -45.51 -34.94
C LEU A 45 -6.03 -44.45 -35.80
N ARG A 46 -6.13 -44.54 -37.14
CA ARG A 46 -5.56 -43.54 -38.07
C ARG A 46 -6.23 -42.18 -37.93
N GLU A 47 -7.54 -42.14 -37.75
CA GLU A 47 -8.25 -40.88 -37.51
C GLU A 47 -8.00 -40.31 -36.11
N ALA A 48 -7.91 -41.15 -35.09
CA ALA A 48 -7.54 -40.75 -33.73
C ALA A 48 -6.11 -40.17 -33.70
N LEU A 49 -5.16 -40.81 -34.39
CA LEU A 49 -3.79 -40.31 -34.55
C LEU A 49 -3.76 -38.99 -35.34
N ARG A 50 -4.59 -38.84 -36.39
CA ARG A 50 -4.72 -37.56 -37.13
C ARG A 50 -5.25 -36.44 -36.23
N ARG A 51 -6.32 -36.70 -35.45
CA ARG A 51 -6.90 -35.74 -34.49
C ARG A 51 -5.90 -35.38 -33.39
N SER A 52 -5.18 -36.37 -32.85
CA SER A 52 -4.13 -36.17 -31.85
C SER A 52 -2.98 -35.31 -32.38
N ASN A 53 -2.46 -35.61 -33.57
CA ASN A 53 -1.41 -34.82 -34.22
C ASN A 53 -1.85 -33.38 -34.54
N GLN A 54 -3.13 -33.16 -34.88
CA GLN A 54 -3.69 -31.83 -35.08
C GLN A 54 -3.78 -31.04 -33.77
N ALA A 55 -4.29 -31.66 -32.70
CA ALA A 55 -4.36 -31.06 -31.38
C ALA A 55 -2.96 -30.76 -30.81
N LEU A 56 -1.97 -31.63 -31.05
CA LEU A 56 -0.58 -31.41 -30.65
C LEU A 56 0.02 -30.18 -31.36
N ARG A 57 -0.20 -30.03 -32.67
CA ARG A 57 0.23 -28.83 -33.42
C ARG A 57 -0.39 -27.55 -32.86
N GLN A 58 -1.70 -27.56 -32.61
CA GLN A 58 -2.41 -26.43 -32.00
C GLN A 58 -1.81 -26.07 -30.62
N ARG A 59 -1.53 -27.05 -29.76
CA ARG A 59 -0.86 -26.80 -28.47
C ARG A 59 0.58 -26.30 -28.60
N CYS A 60 1.32 -26.71 -29.63
CA CYS A 60 2.64 -26.13 -29.93
C CYS A 60 2.52 -24.66 -30.36
N GLU A 61 1.61 -24.34 -31.29
CA GLU A 61 1.33 -22.98 -31.76
C GLU A 61 0.86 -22.06 -30.61
N GLU A 62 0.01 -22.56 -29.71
CA GLU A 62 -0.40 -21.87 -28.48
C GLU A 62 0.77 -21.64 -27.52
N MET A 63 1.65 -22.63 -27.33
CA MET A 63 2.83 -22.53 -26.48
C MET A 63 3.86 -21.54 -27.02
N GLU A 64 4.15 -21.57 -28.31
CA GLU A 64 5.01 -20.57 -28.96
C GLU A 64 4.40 -19.16 -28.87
N GLY A 65 3.09 -19.04 -29.08
CA GLY A 65 2.36 -17.78 -28.93
C GLY A 65 2.39 -17.26 -27.48
N TRP A 66 2.35 -18.14 -26.48
CA TRP A 66 2.50 -17.78 -25.07
C TRP A 66 3.93 -17.35 -24.75
N GLN A 67 4.95 -18.13 -25.15
CA GLN A 67 6.36 -17.77 -24.96
C GLN A 67 6.71 -16.43 -25.62
N ARG A 68 6.13 -16.14 -26.78
CA ARG A 68 6.30 -14.85 -27.48
C ARG A 68 5.71 -13.69 -26.67
N ARG A 69 4.46 -13.80 -26.22
CA ARG A 69 3.82 -12.77 -25.35
C ARG A 69 4.58 -12.56 -24.05
N THR A 70 4.99 -13.63 -23.36
CA THR A 70 5.78 -13.54 -22.12
C THR A 70 7.17 -12.92 -22.34
N ARG A 71 7.74 -13.02 -23.55
CA ARG A 71 8.94 -12.28 -23.94
C ARG A 71 8.63 -10.79 -24.17
N GLU A 72 7.62 -10.48 -24.96
CA GLU A 72 7.17 -9.12 -25.26
C GLU A 72 6.80 -8.35 -23.96
N GLU A 73 6.12 -9.00 -23.02
CA GLU A 73 5.83 -8.47 -21.67
C GLU A 73 7.10 -8.19 -20.85
N ARG A 74 8.08 -9.11 -20.87
CA ARG A 74 9.36 -8.94 -20.18
C ARG A 74 10.17 -7.79 -20.79
N GLU A 75 10.18 -7.66 -22.11
CA GLU A 75 10.87 -6.60 -22.84
C GLU A 75 10.19 -5.24 -22.56
N PHE A 76 8.86 -5.16 -22.61
CA PHE A 76 8.10 -3.97 -22.23
C PHE A 76 8.38 -3.53 -20.78
N LEU A 77 8.33 -4.46 -19.82
CA LEU A 77 8.65 -4.16 -18.42
C LEU A 77 10.09 -3.69 -18.26
N SER A 78 11.05 -4.32 -18.96
CA SER A 78 12.47 -3.90 -18.97
C SER A 78 12.62 -2.45 -19.47
N CYS A 79 11.96 -2.09 -20.57
CA CYS A 79 11.94 -0.72 -21.07
C CYS A 79 11.33 0.26 -20.05
N ARG A 80 10.21 -0.08 -19.41
CA ARG A 80 9.59 0.75 -18.36
C ARG A 80 10.49 0.92 -17.13
N PHE A 81 11.23 -0.11 -16.71
CA PHE A 81 12.21 0.02 -15.63
C PHE A 81 13.41 0.90 -16.02
N GLN A 82 13.84 0.86 -17.29
CA GLN A 82 14.89 1.75 -17.82
C GLN A 82 14.43 3.21 -17.89
N GLU A 83 13.22 3.47 -18.40
CA GLU A 83 12.59 4.80 -18.39
C GLU A 83 12.46 5.37 -16.96
N ALA A 84 11.98 4.54 -16.02
CA ALA A 84 11.84 4.93 -14.61
C ALA A 84 13.20 5.24 -13.97
N ARG A 85 14.24 4.43 -14.23
CA ARG A 85 15.61 4.70 -13.76
C ARG A 85 16.14 6.01 -14.32
N ALA A 86 16.02 6.25 -15.64
CA ALA A 86 16.48 7.48 -16.28
C ALA A 86 15.69 8.73 -15.83
N LEU A 87 14.46 8.58 -15.33
CA LEU A 87 13.74 9.65 -14.65
C LEU A 87 14.30 9.91 -13.24
N VAL A 88 14.55 8.87 -12.44
CA VAL A 88 15.14 9.00 -11.10
C VAL A 88 16.55 9.59 -11.17
N GLU A 89 17.38 9.18 -12.12
CA GLU A 89 18.73 9.72 -12.32
C GLU A 89 18.72 11.21 -12.69
N ARG A 90 17.80 11.66 -13.56
CA ARG A 90 17.62 13.08 -13.86
C ARG A 90 17.12 13.87 -12.65
N LEU A 91 16.10 13.37 -11.94
CA LEU A 91 15.61 13.99 -10.72
C LEU A 91 16.69 14.06 -9.62
N ALA A 92 17.59 13.08 -9.54
CA ALA A 92 18.72 13.11 -8.62
C ALA A 92 19.77 14.19 -9.02
N GLN A 93 20.04 14.36 -10.32
CA GLN A 93 20.90 15.42 -10.84
C GLN A 93 20.29 16.82 -10.63
N GLU A 94 19.00 16.99 -10.91
CA GLU A 94 18.24 18.21 -10.66
C GLU A 94 18.25 18.57 -9.16
N ASN A 95 18.04 17.59 -8.27
CA ASN A 95 18.15 17.81 -6.82
C ASN A 95 19.57 18.21 -6.39
N HIS A 96 20.63 17.60 -6.93
CA HIS A 96 22.01 18.02 -6.64
C HIS A 96 22.29 19.45 -7.15
N SER A 97 21.76 19.81 -8.32
CA SER A 97 21.88 21.18 -8.86
C SER A 97 21.15 22.20 -7.99
N LEU A 98 19.90 21.91 -7.59
CA LEU A 98 19.11 22.74 -6.69
C LEU A 98 19.78 22.89 -5.31
N GLN A 99 20.28 21.81 -4.72
CA GLN A 99 21.06 21.85 -3.48
C GLN A 99 22.33 22.69 -3.64
N SER A 100 23.03 22.58 -4.77
CA SER A 100 24.23 23.38 -5.05
C SER A 100 23.93 24.88 -5.17
N MET A 101 22.79 25.25 -5.77
CA MET A 101 22.33 26.64 -5.84
C MET A 101 21.82 27.19 -4.50
N VAL A 102 21.23 26.34 -3.64
CA VAL A 102 20.85 26.71 -2.27
C VAL A 102 22.09 26.92 -1.38
N ASN A 103 23.19 26.21 -1.66
CA ASN A 103 24.39 26.19 -0.82
C ASN A 103 25.48 27.22 -1.20
N GLY A 104 25.17 28.27 -1.98
CA GLY A 104 26.09 29.40 -2.10
C GLY A 104 25.68 30.51 -3.10
N PRO A 105 26.31 31.70 -3.03
CA PRO A 105 27.36 32.12 -2.09
C PRO A 105 26.84 33.17 -1.08
N GLY A 106 26.36 32.72 0.08
CA GLY A 106 25.69 33.59 1.07
C GLY A 106 26.26 33.58 2.50
N SER A 107 27.18 32.67 2.83
CA SER A 107 27.96 32.68 4.08
C SER A 107 29.11 31.67 4.00
N SER A 108 30.36 32.15 4.00
CA SER A 108 31.53 31.29 4.22
C SER A 108 31.72 31.01 5.71
N SER A 109 30.67 30.48 6.36
CA SER A 109 30.65 30.23 7.81
C SER A 109 29.62 29.18 8.19
N ASN A 110 30.08 28.21 8.99
CA ASN A 110 29.33 27.41 9.97
C ASN A 110 28.20 26.46 9.49
N HIS A 111 28.41 25.18 9.84
CA HIS A 111 27.40 24.14 10.11
C HIS A 111 26.48 23.68 8.94
N SER A 112 26.34 22.38 8.63
CA SER A 112 26.54 21.21 9.48
C SER A 112 26.61 19.86 8.75
N TYR A 113 27.28 18.90 9.39
CA TYR A 113 26.88 17.49 9.57
C TYR A 113 26.57 16.59 8.35
N SER A 114 27.57 15.78 8.00
CA SER A 114 27.49 14.33 7.73
C SER A 114 26.43 13.78 6.73
N SER A 115 26.91 13.43 5.54
CA SER A 115 27.08 12.00 5.22
C SER A 115 28.14 11.78 4.13
N ALA A 116 29.05 10.84 4.34
CA ALA A 116 29.88 10.27 3.29
C ALA A 116 29.06 9.14 2.58
N GLN A 117 29.25 8.74 1.32
CA GLN A 117 30.47 8.41 0.58
C GLN A 117 31.32 7.34 1.29
N MET A 118 31.96 6.37 0.63
CA MET A 118 32.03 5.96 -0.79
C MET A 118 31.68 4.43 -0.85
N GLU A 119 31.71 3.66 -1.93
CA GLU A 119 32.56 3.57 -3.13
C GLU A 119 31.68 3.63 -4.41
N ALA A 120 32.05 4.30 -5.51
CA ALA A 120 33.12 3.95 -6.47
C ALA A 120 32.91 2.54 -7.10
N SER A 121 32.71 2.34 -8.42
CA SER A 121 33.33 2.92 -9.63
C SER A 121 34.82 2.53 -9.75
N PRO A 122 35.41 2.22 -10.94
CA PRO A 122 35.02 2.65 -12.30
C PRO A 122 35.09 1.56 -13.42
N GLY A 123 34.84 1.94 -14.69
CA GLY A 123 35.25 1.13 -15.85
C GLY A 123 34.61 1.43 -17.22
N LEU A 124 35.40 1.94 -18.17
CA LEU A 124 35.16 1.97 -19.63
C LEU A 124 36.24 1.08 -20.31
N PRO A 125 36.21 0.76 -21.62
CA PRO A 125 35.10 0.51 -22.55
C PRO A 125 35.27 -0.81 -23.40
N ALA A 126 34.27 -1.13 -24.23
CA ALA A 126 34.31 -1.85 -25.54
C ALA A 126 35.28 -3.05 -25.82
N ARG A 127 34.72 -4.22 -26.21
CA ARG A 127 35.05 -5.07 -27.40
C ARG A 127 34.45 -6.49 -27.30
N ASN A 128 34.22 -7.16 -28.43
CA ASN A 128 33.59 -8.49 -28.55
C ASN A 128 34.49 -9.69 -28.15
N GLY A 129 33.92 -10.74 -27.54
CA GLY A 129 34.54 -12.06 -27.32
C GLY A 129 33.60 -13.07 -26.59
N PRO A 130 33.59 -14.38 -26.90
CA PRO A 130 32.62 -15.35 -26.34
C PRO A 130 33.21 -16.45 -25.41
N LEU A 131 32.33 -17.15 -24.67
CA LEU A 131 32.55 -18.29 -23.74
C LEU A 131 33.45 -17.95 -22.51
N ASP A 132 33.21 -18.48 -21.30
CA ASP A 132 32.64 -19.78 -20.94
C ASP A 132 31.68 -19.76 -19.71
N GLU A 133 30.99 -20.88 -19.48
CA GLU A 133 30.11 -21.19 -18.32
C GLU A 133 30.95 -21.70 -17.09
N PRO A 134 30.42 -22.11 -15.89
CA PRO A 134 29.08 -22.68 -15.63
C PRO A 134 28.34 -22.39 -14.29
N LYS A 135 27.00 -22.57 -14.30
CA LYS A 135 26.08 -22.79 -13.14
C LYS A 135 25.96 -21.62 -12.11
N THR A 136 24.80 -21.30 -11.51
CA THR A 136 23.56 -22.08 -11.25
C THR A 136 22.28 -21.23 -11.43
N LEU A 137 21.45 -21.53 -12.44
CA LEU A 137 20.01 -21.21 -12.39
C LEU A 137 19.09 -22.24 -13.08
N ASP A 138 19.65 -23.22 -13.79
CA ASP A 138 18.96 -24.31 -14.50
C ASP A 138 18.23 -25.34 -13.58
N GLN A 139 18.09 -25.03 -12.28
CA GLN A 139 17.52 -25.92 -11.27
C GLN A 139 16.02 -25.68 -11.01
N TRP A 140 15.46 -24.55 -11.45
CA TRP A 140 14.09 -24.14 -11.13
C TRP A 140 13.03 -24.46 -12.19
N GLU A 141 13.43 -24.72 -13.45
CA GLU A 141 12.49 -24.96 -14.56
C GLU A 141 12.23 -26.45 -14.83
N ARG A 142 13.21 -27.34 -14.57
CA ARG A 142 13.03 -28.80 -14.69
C ARG A 142 12.01 -29.42 -13.72
N LYS A 143 11.55 -28.69 -12.70
CA LYS A 143 10.64 -29.19 -11.65
C LYS A 143 9.18 -28.73 -11.81
N ARG A 144 8.74 -28.38 -13.02
CA ARG A 144 7.38 -27.89 -13.31
C ARG A 144 6.76 -28.40 -14.62
N VAL A 145 7.27 -29.49 -15.18
CA VAL A 145 6.79 -30.08 -16.45
C VAL A 145 6.09 -31.44 -16.24
N GLU A 146 6.30 -32.08 -15.09
CA GLU A 146 5.62 -33.33 -14.71
C GLU A 146 4.36 -33.07 -13.87
N GLU A 147 3.36 -32.39 -14.43
CA GLU A 147 1.93 -32.49 -14.02
C GLU A 147 1.04 -31.67 -14.98
N THR A 148 0.74 -32.23 -16.17
CA THR A 148 -0.29 -31.64 -17.06
C THR A 148 -0.94 -32.67 -18.00
N GLU A 149 -1.45 -33.75 -17.41
CA GLU A 149 -2.44 -34.61 -18.07
C GLU A 149 -3.74 -34.67 -17.26
N GLN A 150 -4.86 -34.86 -17.99
CA GLN A 150 -6.15 -35.32 -17.47
C GLN A 150 -6.86 -34.42 -16.44
N GLN A 151 -7.58 -33.40 -16.91
CA GLN A 151 -8.95 -33.19 -16.41
C GLN A 151 -9.89 -32.53 -17.44
N THR A 152 -10.76 -33.35 -18.03
CA THR A 152 -11.92 -32.92 -18.80
C THR A 152 -13.17 -33.23 -17.98
N GLN A 153 -14.00 -32.23 -17.61
CA GLN A 153 -15.47 -32.32 -17.67
C GLN A 153 -16.22 -31.11 -17.08
N THR A 154 -17.40 -30.87 -17.67
CA THR A 154 -18.44 -29.87 -17.36
C THR A 154 -19.76 -30.41 -17.98
N THR A 155 -21.01 -30.10 -17.61
CA THR A 155 -21.71 -29.42 -16.47
C THR A 155 -23.23 -29.62 -16.72
N PRO A 156 -24.18 -29.30 -15.80
CA PRO A 156 -24.15 -29.23 -14.33
C PRO A 156 -25.43 -29.84 -13.65
N HIS A 157 -25.50 -29.73 -12.31
CA HIS A 157 -26.70 -29.54 -11.45
C HIS A 157 -28.11 -30.06 -11.82
N ARG A 158 -28.73 -30.75 -10.85
CA ARG A 158 -30.20 -30.74 -10.61
C ARG A 158 -30.48 -30.84 -9.10
N SER A 159 -31.56 -30.23 -8.60
CA SER A 159 -31.96 -30.29 -7.19
C SER A 159 -33.47 -30.49 -7.01
N LEU A 160 -33.83 -31.23 -5.95
CA LEU A 160 -35.12 -31.25 -5.23
C LEU A 160 -36.40 -31.62 -6.02
N VAL A 161 -37.47 -32.18 -5.42
CA VAL A 161 -37.77 -32.46 -4.00
C VAL A 161 -38.41 -33.87 -3.87
N GLU A 162 -38.16 -34.53 -2.72
CA GLU A 162 -39.07 -35.50 -2.05
C GLU A 162 -39.46 -36.85 -2.75
N SER A 163 -39.86 -37.90 -2.02
CA SER A 163 -40.16 -38.04 -0.58
C SER A 163 -39.87 -39.45 -0.02
N LYS A 164 -39.69 -39.56 1.31
CA LYS A 164 -39.64 -40.81 2.13
C LYS A 164 -38.45 -41.75 1.81
N SER A 165 -37.38 -41.87 2.59
CA SER A 165 -37.17 -41.93 4.06
C SER A 165 -37.67 -43.23 4.72
N LEU A 166 -36.69 -44.08 5.08
CA LEU A 166 -36.60 -45.17 6.07
C LEU A 166 -35.59 -46.21 5.51
N ALA A 167 -34.70 -46.85 6.28
CA ALA A 167 -34.03 -46.50 7.53
C ALA A 167 -32.79 -47.41 7.68
N SER A 168 -31.69 -46.91 8.25
CA SER A 168 -30.55 -47.77 8.62
C SER A 168 -30.70 -48.29 10.05
N ILE A 169 -30.40 -49.57 10.29
CA ILE A 169 -29.78 -50.08 11.52
C ILE A 169 -29.25 -51.51 11.29
N THR A 170 -28.26 -51.91 12.09
CA THR A 170 -27.37 -53.04 11.82
C THR A 170 -27.36 -54.03 12.99
N ILE A 171 -27.47 -55.34 12.69
CA ILE A 171 -27.21 -56.51 13.58
C ILE A 171 -28.07 -56.62 14.86
N ALA A 172 -28.97 -57.62 14.91
CA ALA A 172 -28.94 -58.73 15.91
C ALA A 172 -30.18 -59.67 15.87
N SER A 173 -29.91 -60.97 15.88
CA SER A 173 -30.64 -62.04 16.61
C SER A 173 -32.18 -62.11 16.66
N LEU A 174 -32.81 -62.63 15.60
CA LEU A 174 -34.09 -63.39 15.64
C LEU A 174 -33.92 -64.60 14.68
N SER A 175 -34.28 -65.86 14.95
CA SER A 175 -35.19 -66.51 15.91
C SER A 175 -36.69 -66.42 15.56
N LEU A 176 -37.20 -67.52 14.98
CA LEU A 176 -38.59 -67.99 14.83
C LEU A 176 -39.69 -66.97 14.43
N GLN A 177 -40.22 -67.12 13.20
CA GLN A 177 -41.57 -67.64 12.86
C GLN A 177 -41.72 -67.66 11.31
N PRO A 178 -42.63 -68.44 10.70
CA PRO A 178 -42.66 -68.71 9.27
C PRO A 178 -43.57 -67.75 8.46
N ALA A 179 -43.25 -67.55 7.19
CA ALA A 179 -44.12 -66.83 6.24
C ALA A 179 -45.19 -67.76 5.65
N GLU A 180 -46.46 -67.33 5.69
CA GLU A 180 -47.63 -68.20 5.47
C GLU A 180 -47.74 -68.77 4.03
N GLY A 181 -47.12 -68.14 3.03
CA GLY A 181 -47.07 -68.66 1.65
C GLY A 181 -46.12 -69.87 1.44
N ALA A 182 -45.21 -70.16 2.37
CA ALA A 182 -44.29 -71.30 2.22
C ALA A 182 -44.94 -72.66 2.52
N ASN A 183 -46.02 -72.66 3.32
CA ASN A 183 -46.63 -73.88 3.86
C ASN A 183 -47.43 -74.63 2.78
N GLU A 184 -48.18 -73.92 1.92
CA GLU A 184 -48.96 -74.52 0.83
C GLU A 184 -48.05 -75.19 -0.22
N PHE A 185 -46.95 -74.53 -0.61
CA PHE A 185 -46.00 -75.11 -1.55
C PHE A 185 -45.29 -76.34 -0.98
N LEU A 186 -44.93 -76.32 0.31
CA LEU A 186 -44.38 -77.49 0.99
C LEU A 186 -45.41 -78.62 1.17
N GLN A 187 -46.69 -78.32 1.41
CA GLN A 187 -47.76 -79.33 1.40
C GLN A 187 -47.93 -79.95 0.00
N LEU A 188 -47.88 -79.14 -1.06
CA LEU A 188 -48.01 -79.62 -2.44
C LEU A 188 -46.84 -80.53 -2.82
N LEU A 189 -45.59 -80.14 -2.51
CA LEU A 189 -44.42 -81.01 -2.70
C LEU A 189 -44.49 -82.29 -1.85
N LYS A 190 -44.95 -82.19 -0.59
CA LYS A 190 -45.08 -83.35 0.29
C LYS A 190 -46.14 -84.32 -0.22
N SER A 191 -47.30 -83.83 -0.66
CA SER A 191 -48.37 -84.63 -1.26
C SER A 191 -47.91 -85.30 -2.57
N HIS A 192 -47.21 -84.56 -3.44
CA HIS A 192 -46.63 -85.13 -4.67
C HIS A 192 -45.60 -86.23 -4.35
N LYS A 193 -44.71 -85.99 -3.38
CA LYS A 193 -43.74 -86.98 -2.91
C LYS A 193 -44.44 -88.23 -2.38
N GLU A 194 -45.38 -88.06 -1.46
CA GLU A 194 -46.13 -89.14 -0.81
C GLU A 194 -46.90 -89.99 -1.85
N LYS A 195 -47.49 -89.34 -2.86
CA LYS A 195 -48.11 -90.01 -4.00
C LYS A 195 -47.10 -90.84 -4.82
N THR A 196 -45.95 -90.29 -5.18
CA THR A 196 -44.91 -91.05 -5.91
C THR A 196 -44.32 -92.20 -5.07
N GLU A 197 -44.29 -92.07 -3.74
CA GLU A 197 -43.89 -93.15 -2.85
C GLU A 197 -44.96 -94.24 -2.73
N GLU A 198 -46.25 -93.89 -2.79
CA GLU A 198 -47.35 -94.86 -2.85
C GLU A 198 -47.36 -95.61 -4.17
N GLU A 199 -47.23 -94.91 -5.30
CA GLU A 199 -47.11 -95.50 -6.64
C GLU A 199 -45.91 -96.47 -6.73
N MET A 200 -44.77 -96.12 -6.10
CA MET A 200 -43.64 -97.06 -5.95
C MET A 200 -43.94 -98.26 -5.04
N ARG A 201 -44.69 -98.08 -3.94
CA ARG A 201 -45.07 -99.17 -3.03
C ARG A 201 -46.09 -100.11 -3.67
N GLU A 202 -47.00 -99.60 -4.48
CA GLU A 202 -47.92 -100.38 -5.31
C GLU A 202 -47.20 -101.14 -6.43
N MET A 203 -46.27 -100.49 -7.15
CA MET A 203 -45.44 -101.16 -8.15
C MET A 203 -44.56 -102.28 -7.56
N ARG A 204 -44.14 -102.16 -6.30
CA ARG A 204 -43.46 -103.24 -5.57
C ARG A 204 -44.42 -104.39 -5.25
N ARG A 205 -45.59 -104.11 -4.63
CA ARG A 205 -46.64 -105.12 -4.38
C ARG A 205 -46.97 -105.90 -5.66
N LYS A 206 -47.18 -105.20 -6.78
CA LYS A 206 -47.55 -105.80 -8.07
C LYS A 206 -46.43 -106.64 -8.69
N ASN A 207 -45.16 -106.27 -8.53
CA ASN A 207 -44.02 -107.13 -8.91
C ASN A 207 -43.92 -108.39 -8.04
N GLU A 208 -44.19 -108.25 -6.73
CA GLU A 208 -44.16 -109.37 -5.78
C GLU A 208 -45.30 -110.38 -6.06
N GLU A 209 -46.46 -109.89 -6.49
CA GLU A 209 -47.60 -110.68 -6.96
C GLU A 209 -47.29 -111.41 -8.28
N LEU A 210 -46.80 -110.71 -9.31
CA LEU A 210 -46.37 -111.30 -10.60
C LEU A 210 -45.27 -112.37 -10.40
N LYS A 211 -44.39 -112.16 -9.43
CA LYS A 211 -43.37 -113.15 -9.04
C LYS A 211 -43.99 -114.40 -8.43
N ARG A 212 -45.07 -114.27 -7.65
CA ARG A 212 -45.84 -115.38 -7.09
C ARG A 212 -46.59 -116.15 -8.19
N GLU A 213 -47.35 -115.46 -9.05
CA GLU A 213 -48.06 -116.07 -10.18
C GLU A 213 -47.11 -116.87 -11.09
N ARG A 214 -45.92 -116.33 -11.37
CA ARG A 214 -44.86 -117.01 -12.14
C ARG A 214 -44.40 -118.30 -11.47
N ASP A 215 -44.20 -118.30 -10.16
CA ASP A 215 -43.68 -119.45 -9.43
C ASP A 215 -44.77 -120.51 -9.16
N GLU A 216 -46.02 -120.09 -8.94
CA GLU A 216 -47.21 -120.97 -8.98
C GLU A 216 -47.36 -121.63 -10.36
N GLY A 217 -47.16 -120.87 -11.45
CA GLY A 217 -47.14 -121.38 -12.82
C GLY A 217 -46.06 -122.43 -13.07
N LYS A 218 -44.87 -122.30 -12.46
CA LYS A 218 -43.83 -123.35 -12.48
C LYS A 218 -44.27 -124.59 -11.72
N GLU A 219 -44.87 -124.47 -10.53
CA GLU A 219 -45.36 -125.64 -9.82
C GLU A 219 -46.45 -126.39 -10.62
N VAL A 220 -47.31 -125.67 -11.34
CA VAL A 220 -48.31 -126.27 -12.25
C VAL A 220 -47.64 -127.04 -13.39
N LEU A 221 -46.60 -126.47 -14.01
CA LEU A 221 -45.80 -127.17 -15.02
C LEU A 221 -45.11 -128.41 -14.44
N GLU A 222 -44.54 -128.34 -13.24
CA GLU A 222 -43.97 -129.51 -12.57
C GLU A 222 -45.02 -130.60 -12.25
N ARG A 223 -46.23 -130.20 -11.82
CA ARG A 223 -47.36 -131.12 -11.60
C ARG A 223 -47.73 -131.84 -12.91
N GLN A 224 -47.73 -131.13 -14.04
CA GLN A 224 -47.92 -131.73 -15.37
C GLN A 224 -46.77 -132.67 -15.75
N HIS A 225 -45.50 -132.28 -15.58
CA HIS A 225 -44.34 -133.13 -15.87
C HIS A 225 -44.36 -134.43 -15.04
N ARG A 226 -44.67 -134.36 -13.73
CA ARG A 226 -44.83 -135.56 -12.88
C ARG A 226 -45.95 -136.49 -13.38
N CYS A 227 -47.03 -135.93 -13.93
CA CYS A 227 -48.13 -136.71 -14.50
C CYS A 227 -47.75 -137.37 -15.85
N ILE A 228 -46.99 -136.68 -16.70
CA ILE A 228 -46.48 -137.22 -17.97
C ILE A 228 -45.50 -138.38 -17.72
N GLU A 229 -44.61 -138.25 -16.74
CA GLU A 229 -43.65 -139.31 -16.42
C GLU A 229 -44.35 -140.56 -15.85
N HIS A 230 -45.41 -140.38 -15.05
CA HIS A 230 -46.27 -141.47 -14.58
C HIS A 230 -47.00 -142.21 -15.74
N LEU A 231 -47.33 -141.51 -16.83
CA LEU A 231 -47.90 -142.12 -18.04
C LEU A 231 -46.85 -142.87 -18.88
N ARG A 232 -45.61 -142.36 -18.96
CA ARG A 232 -44.49 -143.06 -19.62
C ARG A 232 -44.17 -144.40 -18.95
N VAL A 233 -44.11 -144.43 -17.62
CA VAL A 233 -43.87 -145.66 -16.85
C VAL A 233 -44.97 -146.71 -17.11
N LYS A 234 -46.22 -146.28 -17.29
CA LYS A 234 -47.33 -147.18 -17.65
C LYS A 234 -47.21 -147.75 -19.07
N LEU A 235 -46.82 -146.93 -20.04
CA LEU A 235 -46.61 -147.38 -21.43
C LEU A 235 -45.46 -148.39 -21.57
N PHE A 236 -44.43 -148.32 -20.72
CA PHE A 236 -43.29 -149.25 -20.74
C PHE A 236 -43.61 -150.66 -20.20
N HIS A 237 -44.78 -150.88 -19.58
CA HIS A 237 -45.14 -152.16 -18.96
C HIS A 237 -46.03 -153.06 -19.83
N THR A 238 -46.34 -152.66 -21.06
CA THR A 238 -47.23 -153.40 -21.98
C THR A 238 -46.60 -153.59 -23.35
N GLN A 239 -46.77 -154.81 -23.89
CA GLN A 239 -46.53 -155.24 -25.27
C GLN A 239 -45.16 -155.89 -25.61
N VAL A 240 -45.12 -157.21 -25.38
CA VAL A 240 -44.24 -158.19 -26.03
C VAL A 240 -45.15 -159.34 -26.50
N THR A 241 -44.77 -160.05 -27.57
CA THR A 241 -45.49 -161.09 -28.36
C THR A 241 -46.34 -160.56 -29.53
N SER A 242 -46.41 -161.22 -30.71
CA SER A 242 -45.47 -162.21 -31.30
C SER A 242 -45.66 -162.36 -32.82
N SER A 243 -44.63 -162.95 -33.45
CA SER A 243 -44.52 -163.58 -34.79
C SER A 243 -45.65 -164.59 -35.13
N ASN A 244 -45.84 -165.12 -36.35
CA ASN A 244 -45.20 -164.95 -37.69
C ASN A 244 -46.16 -165.48 -38.82
N GLU A 245 -45.64 -165.56 -40.05
CA GLU A 245 -45.97 -166.49 -41.18
C GLU A 245 -46.70 -165.88 -42.40
N GLU A 246 -46.43 -166.48 -43.59
CA GLU A 246 -46.37 -165.79 -44.89
C GLU A 246 -47.28 -166.45 -45.97
N ALA A 247 -46.97 -166.20 -47.26
CA ALA A 247 -47.46 -166.89 -48.47
C ALA A 247 -48.83 -166.51 -49.06
N VAL A 248 -49.45 -165.41 -48.62
CA VAL A 248 -50.28 -164.55 -49.51
C VAL A 248 -49.58 -163.22 -49.83
N GLN A 249 -48.49 -162.93 -49.10
CA GLN A 249 -47.58 -161.79 -49.19
C GLN A 249 -47.48 -161.13 -50.59
N LEU A 250 -46.87 -161.77 -51.58
CA LEU A 250 -46.31 -161.13 -52.79
C LEU A 250 -47.24 -160.19 -53.60
N ARG A 251 -48.57 -160.42 -53.61
CA ARG A 251 -49.50 -159.50 -54.28
C ARG A 251 -50.00 -158.38 -53.36
N SER A 252 -50.13 -158.65 -52.06
CA SER A 252 -50.32 -157.60 -51.06
C SER A 252 -49.06 -156.73 -50.95
N GLU A 253 -47.86 -157.30 -51.07
CA GLU A 253 -46.57 -156.61 -51.07
C GLU A 253 -46.37 -155.76 -52.31
N ALA A 254 -46.81 -156.18 -53.50
CA ALA A 254 -46.75 -155.31 -54.69
C ALA A 254 -47.61 -154.05 -54.53
N GLN A 255 -48.81 -154.19 -53.95
CA GLN A 255 -49.69 -153.05 -53.68
C GLN A 255 -49.17 -152.21 -52.50
N HIS A 256 -48.80 -152.85 -51.39
CA HIS A 256 -48.22 -152.21 -50.21
C HIS A 256 -46.91 -151.50 -50.51
N THR A 257 -46.02 -152.04 -51.35
CA THR A 257 -44.82 -151.33 -51.80
C THR A 257 -45.18 -150.15 -52.69
N SER A 258 -46.15 -150.25 -53.60
CA SER A 258 -46.62 -149.10 -54.38
C SER A 258 -47.26 -147.99 -53.52
N ASP A 259 -48.03 -148.36 -52.51
CA ASP A 259 -48.64 -147.43 -51.56
C ASP A 259 -47.59 -146.84 -50.59
N TRP A 260 -46.59 -147.62 -50.19
CA TRP A 260 -45.44 -147.19 -49.38
C TRP A 260 -44.47 -146.31 -50.18
N TYR A 261 -44.31 -146.53 -51.49
CA TYR A 261 -43.59 -145.63 -52.39
C TYR A 261 -44.33 -144.29 -52.52
N ARG A 262 -45.67 -144.30 -52.67
CA ARG A 262 -46.46 -143.05 -52.65
C ARG A 262 -46.36 -142.33 -51.29
N GLU A 263 -46.45 -143.07 -50.18
CA GLU A 263 -46.27 -142.51 -48.84
C GLU A 263 -44.84 -141.96 -48.63
N LEU A 264 -43.83 -142.56 -49.28
CA LEU A 264 -42.45 -142.06 -49.31
C LEU A 264 -42.29 -140.81 -50.20
N GLU A 265 -42.96 -140.73 -51.35
CA GLU A 265 -43.00 -139.51 -52.17
C GLU A 265 -43.72 -138.37 -51.46
N GLU A 266 -44.84 -138.64 -50.79
CA GLU A 266 -45.54 -137.67 -49.93
C GLU A 266 -44.67 -137.24 -48.73
N LYS A 267 -43.93 -138.17 -48.09
CA LYS A 267 -42.94 -137.85 -47.05
C LYS A 267 -41.76 -137.07 -47.60
N LEU A 268 -41.29 -137.35 -48.82
CA LEU A 268 -40.19 -136.64 -49.47
C LEU A 268 -40.60 -135.20 -49.81
N ASP A 269 -41.76 -135.01 -50.43
CA ASP A 269 -42.34 -133.71 -50.71
C ASP A 269 -42.65 -132.92 -49.42
N TYR A 270 -43.18 -133.57 -48.38
CA TYR A 270 -43.34 -132.95 -47.06
C TYR A 270 -42.01 -132.55 -46.44
N LEU A 271 -40.98 -133.39 -46.49
CA LEU A 271 -39.63 -133.08 -45.99
C LEU A 271 -38.96 -131.97 -46.82
N GLN A 272 -39.20 -131.91 -48.13
CA GLN A 272 -38.69 -130.89 -49.03
C GLN A 272 -39.41 -129.54 -48.84
N LYS A 273 -40.73 -129.54 -48.64
CA LYS A 273 -41.51 -128.36 -48.24
C LYS A 273 -41.13 -127.89 -46.84
N SER A 274 -40.93 -128.81 -45.90
CA SER A 274 -40.40 -128.54 -44.55
C SER A 274 -38.99 -127.95 -44.61
N SER A 275 -38.14 -128.42 -45.53
CA SER A 275 -36.81 -127.82 -45.74
C SER A 275 -36.94 -126.42 -46.32
N ALA A 276 -37.64 -126.24 -47.44
CA ALA A 276 -37.86 -124.92 -48.01
C ALA A 276 -38.51 -123.93 -47.01
N GLN A 277 -39.32 -124.41 -46.06
CA GLN A 277 -39.83 -123.62 -44.95
C GLN A 277 -38.76 -123.30 -43.90
N ARG A 278 -37.96 -124.29 -43.47
CA ARG A 278 -36.80 -124.08 -42.58
C ARG A 278 -35.81 -123.08 -43.20
N ASP A 279 -35.43 -123.27 -44.45
CA ASP A 279 -34.49 -122.42 -45.19
C ASP A 279 -35.02 -120.97 -45.30
N ARG A 280 -36.33 -120.77 -45.52
CA ARG A 280 -36.99 -119.45 -45.46
C ARG A 280 -36.96 -118.85 -44.05
N THR A 281 -37.24 -119.64 -43.01
CA THR A 281 -37.17 -119.13 -41.62
C THR A 281 -35.74 -118.81 -41.21
N GLU A 282 -34.75 -119.58 -41.65
CA GLU A 282 -33.34 -119.34 -41.38
C GLU A 282 -32.82 -118.09 -42.13
N ALA A 283 -33.26 -117.87 -43.38
CA ALA A 283 -32.98 -116.64 -44.10
C ALA A 283 -33.61 -115.40 -43.43
N LEU A 284 -34.84 -115.53 -42.90
CA LEU A 284 -35.50 -114.50 -42.09
C LEU A 284 -34.75 -114.23 -40.78
N LEU A 285 -34.31 -115.28 -40.08
CA LEU A 285 -33.56 -115.17 -38.83
C LEU A 285 -32.21 -114.49 -39.08
N LYS A 286 -31.45 -114.94 -40.09
CA LYS A 286 -30.21 -114.30 -40.56
C LYS A 286 -30.40 -112.85 -41.03
N GLN A 287 -31.61 -112.45 -41.44
CA GLN A 287 -31.89 -111.05 -41.70
C GLN A 287 -32.15 -110.29 -40.39
N LYS A 288 -32.91 -110.86 -39.45
CA LYS A 288 -33.12 -110.26 -38.12
C LYS A 288 -31.82 -110.14 -37.33
N ASP A 289 -30.88 -111.07 -37.46
CA ASP A 289 -29.56 -110.98 -36.86
C ASP A 289 -28.76 -109.78 -37.41
N LYS A 290 -28.85 -109.51 -38.72
CA LYS A 290 -28.26 -108.31 -39.34
C LYS A 290 -28.96 -107.03 -38.87
N ASP A 291 -30.29 -107.03 -38.82
CA ASP A 291 -31.08 -105.89 -38.35
C ASP A 291 -30.67 -105.54 -36.90
N CYS A 292 -30.60 -106.55 -36.01
CA CYS A 292 -30.14 -106.42 -34.63
C CYS A 292 -28.68 -105.97 -34.53
N ALA A 293 -27.78 -106.52 -35.35
CA ALA A 293 -26.38 -106.12 -35.38
C ALA A 293 -26.18 -104.69 -35.92
N GLN A 294 -27.07 -104.19 -36.77
CA GLN A 294 -27.06 -102.79 -37.20
C GLN A 294 -27.59 -101.88 -36.09
N LEU A 295 -28.76 -102.21 -35.50
CA LEU A 295 -29.32 -101.47 -34.37
C LEU A 295 -28.36 -101.38 -33.17
N ALA A 296 -27.54 -102.42 -32.93
CA ALA A 296 -26.48 -102.38 -31.92
C ALA A 296 -25.41 -101.31 -32.23
N LYS A 297 -24.90 -101.26 -33.47
CA LYS A 297 -23.95 -100.23 -33.93
C LYS A 297 -24.57 -98.83 -33.88
N ASP A 298 -25.82 -98.69 -34.28
CA ASP A 298 -26.53 -97.40 -34.24
C ASP A 298 -26.69 -96.92 -32.79
N CYS A 299 -26.98 -97.82 -31.85
CA CYS A 299 -26.99 -97.53 -30.42
C CYS A 299 -25.61 -97.18 -29.86
N GLU A 300 -24.53 -97.79 -30.35
CA GLU A 300 -23.16 -97.44 -29.98
C GLU A 300 -22.73 -96.08 -30.54
N ALA A 301 -23.08 -95.79 -31.79
CA ALA A 301 -22.86 -94.49 -32.41
C ALA A 301 -23.63 -93.36 -31.69
N LEU A 302 -24.91 -93.59 -31.34
CA LEU A 302 -25.70 -92.64 -30.57
C LEU A 302 -25.15 -92.44 -29.14
N LYS A 303 -24.65 -93.49 -28.48
CA LYS A 303 -23.95 -93.36 -27.18
C LYS A 303 -22.67 -92.55 -27.31
N ALA A 304 -21.86 -92.78 -28.35
CA ALA A 304 -20.66 -92.01 -28.61
C ALA A 304 -20.98 -90.52 -28.88
N GLN A 305 -21.99 -90.24 -29.71
CA GLN A 305 -22.45 -88.88 -29.99
C GLN A 305 -22.98 -88.18 -28.73
N ALA A 306 -23.81 -88.85 -27.93
CA ALA A 306 -24.32 -88.32 -26.66
C ALA A 306 -23.18 -88.03 -25.67
N THR A 307 -22.15 -88.89 -25.62
CA THR A 307 -20.97 -88.70 -24.76
C THR A 307 -20.12 -87.51 -25.24
N SER A 308 -19.94 -87.35 -26.55
CA SER A 308 -19.24 -86.20 -27.14
C SER A 308 -19.96 -84.89 -26.84
N LEU A 309 -21.28 -84.84 -27.03
CA LEU A 309 -22.10 -83.66 -26.74
C LEU A 309 -22.13 -83.32 -25.24
N LEU A 310 -22.08 -84.32 -24.35
CA LEU A 310 -21.95 -84.12 -22.91
C LEU A 310 -20.58 -83.50 -22.55
N GLY A 311 -19.50 -83.96 -23.19
CA GLY A 311 -18.16 -83.39 -23.07
C GLY A 311 -18.12 -81.93 -23.51
N GLU A 312 -18.59 -81.65 -24.73
CA GLU A 312 -18.73 -80.31 -25.30
C GLU A 312 -19.58 -79.35 -24.44
N LEU A 313 -20.65 -79.86 -23.83
CA LEU A 313 -21.50 -79.08 -22.91
C LEU A 313 -20.75 -78.76 -21.61
N ASN A 314 -20.04 -79.72 -21.05
CA ASN A 314 -19.23 -79.55 -19.84
C ASN A 314 -18.05 -78.59 -20.07
N GLU A 315 -17.37 -78.67 -21.21
CA GLU A 315 -16.34 -77.71 -21.61
C GLU A 315 -16.89 -76.29 -21.74
N ARG A 316 -18.04 -76.11 -22.42
CA ARG A 316 -18.71 -74.81 -22.51
C ARG A 316 -19.17 -74.29 -21.14
N GLN A 317 -19.63 -75.16 -20.23
CA GLN A 317 -19.97 -74.78 -18.86
C GLN A 317 -18.74 -74.30 -18.07
N ILE A 318 -17.58 -74.96 -18.23
CA ILE A 318 -16.31 -74.54 -17.60
C ILE A 318 -15.82 -73.20 -18.17
N LEU A 319 -15.97 -72.97 -19.48
CA LEU A 319 -15.62 -71.68 -20.11
C LEU A 319 -16.56 -70.55 -19.66
N LEU A 320 -17.87 -70.82 -19.55
CA LEU A 320 -18.84 -69.87 -19.03
C LEU A 320 -18.52 -69.48 -17.58
N GLN A 321 -18.24 -70.46 -16.72
CA GLN A 321 -17.86 -70.22 -15.32
C GLN A 321 -16.61 -69.32 -15.21
N LYS A 322 -15.56 -69.59 -16.01
CA LYS A 322 -14.35 -68.74 -16.05
C LYS A 322 -14.69 -67.30 -16.46
N SER A 323 -15.51 -67.12 -17.48
CA SER A 323 -15.93 -65.80 -17.95
C SER A 323 -16.76 -65.04 -16.90
N ASP A 324 -17.62 -65.74 -16.15
CA ASP A 324 -18.38 -65.17 -15.04
C ASP A 324 -17.50 -64.77 -13.85
N ASP A 325 -16.44 -65.53 -13.56
CA ASP A 325 -15.48 -65.20 -12.49
C ASP A 325 -14.54 -64.05 -12.91
N GLU A 326 -14.12 -64.00 -14.18
CA GLU A 326 -13.43 -62.83 -14.76
C GLU A 326 -14.31 -61.58 -14.72
N ARG A 327 -15.61 -61.70 -15.04
CA ARG A 327 -16.60 -60.62 -14.96
C ARG A 327 -16.72 -60.07 -13.53
N LYS A 328 -16.88 -60.94 -12.52
CA LYS A 328 -16.90 -60.53 -11.09
C LYS A 328 -15.61 -59.80 -10.70
N MET A 329 -14.45 -60.34 -11.09
CA MET A 329 -13.14 -59.72 -10.84
C MET A 329 -12.97 -58.35 -11.51
N LEU A 330 -13.68 -58.07 -12.60
CA LEU A 330 -13.71 -56.75 -13.25
C LEU A 330 -14.73 -55.82 -12.58
N GLU A 331 -15.90 -56.33 -12.17
CA GLU A 331 -16.92 -55.58 -11.42
C GLU A 331 -16.38 -55.10 -10.05
N GLU A 332 -15.67 -55.94 -9.32
CA GLU A 332 -15.01 -55.57 -8.05
C GLU A 332 -13.94 -54.50 -8.25
N LYS A 333 -13.12 -54.61 -9.31
CA LYS A 333 -12.13 -53.59 -9.68
C LYS A 333 -12.81 -52.26 -10.04
N LEU A 334 -13.91 -52.30 -10.79
CA LEU A 334 -14.69 -51.12 -11.15
C LEU A 334 -15.28 -50.45 -9.90
N VAL A 335 -15.92 -51.22 -9.01
CA VAL A 335 -16.46 -50.70 -7.73
C VAL A 335 -15.36 -50.11 -6.85
N SER A 336 -14.18 -50.73 -6.80
CA SER A 336 -13.01 -50.19 -6.09
C SER A 336 -12.52 -48.86 -6.69
N LYS A 337 -12.39 -48.78 -8.02
CA LYS A 337 -11.99 -47.55 -8.73
C LYS A 337 -13.03 -46.43 -8.60
N VAL A 338 -14.33 -46.73 -8.66
CA VAL A 338 -15.41 -45.76 -8.43
C VAL A 338 -15.36 -45.21 -6.99
N LYS A 339 -15.15 -46.06 -5.97
CA LYS A 339 -14.98 -45.60 -4.58
C LYS A 339 -13.75 -44.71 -4.41
N ALA A 340 -12.62 -45.05 -5.03
CA ALA A 340 -11.40 -44.24 -4.99
C ALA A 340 -11.58 -42.89 -5.70
N LEU A 341 -12.23 -42.87 -6.87
CA LEU A 341 -12.54 -41.64 -7.61
C LEU A 341 -13.47 -40.74 -6.80
N GLN A 342 -14.55 -41.26 -6.22
CA GLN A 342 -15.42 -40.49 -5.33
C GLN A 342 -14.72 -39.98 -4.06
N ALA A 343 -13.66 -40.64 -3.60
CA ALA A 343 -12.84 -40.11 -2.48
C ALA A 343 -12.00 -38.91 -2.94
N ALA A 344 -11.35 -39.01 -4.10
CA ALA A 344 -10.58 -37.92 -4.70
C ALA A 344 -11.46 -36.70 -5.07
N GLU A 345 -12.68 -36.92 -5.58
CA GLU A 345 -13.65 -35.85 -5.84
C GLU A 345 -14.01 -35.06 -4.56
N ARG A 346 -14.23 -35.75 -3.45
CA ARG A 346 -14.53 -35.11 -2.15
C ARG A 346 -13.34 -34.34 -1.60
N GLU A 347 -12.12 -34.85 -1.77
CA GLU A 347 -10.90 -34.15 -1.36
C GLU A 347 -10.62 -32.91 -2.22
N LEU A 348 -10.78 -32.99 -3.55
CA LEU A 348 -10.67 -31.83 -4.43
C LEU A 348 -11.71 -30.75 -4.10
N GLU A 349 -12.94 -31.15 -3.77
CA GLU A 349 -14.01 -30.24 -3.35
C GLU A 349 -13.75 -29.62 -1.96
N GLN A 350 -13.11 -30.36 -1.05
CA GLN A 350 -12.62 -29.85 0.23
C GLN A 350 -11.49 -28.82 0.03
N GLN A 351 -10.52 -29.13 -0.83
CA GLN A 351 -9.42 -28.22 -1.17
C GLN A 351 -9.93 -26.95 -1.85
N ARG A 352 -10.88 -27.04 -2.79
CA ARG A 352 -11.55 -25.89 -3.40
C ARG A 352 -12.19 -24.97 -2.36
N LYS A 353 -12.87 -25.53 -1.35
CA LYS A 353 -13.44 -24.76 -0.22
C LYS A 353 -12.37 -24.10 0.65
N GLN A 354 -11.27 -24.81 0.96
CA GLN A 354 -10.14 -24.23 1.70
C GLN A 354 -9.47 -23.08 0.91
N HIS A 355 -9.26 -23.24 -0.39
CA HIS A 355 -8.72 -22.19 -1.26
C HIS A 355 -9.65 -20.98 -1.40
N HIS A 356 -10.97 -21.19 -1.47
CA HIS A 356 -11.94 -20.09 -1.47
C HIS A 356 -11.87 -19.28 -0.17
N VAL A 357 -11.90 -19.93 1.00
CA VAL A 357 -11.80 -19.25 2.31
C VAL A 357 -10.43 -18.55 2.48
N ALA A 358 -9.35 -19.14 1.95
CA ALA A 358 -8.04 -18.49 1.93
C ALA A 358 -8.00 -17.24 1.02
N ASN A 359 -8.65 -17.29 -0.13
CA ASN A 359 -8.77 -16.16 -1.05
C ASN A 359 -9.62 -15.03 -0.44
N ASP A 360 -10.79 -15.35 0.13
CA ASP A 360 -11.65 -14.38 0.81
C ASP A 360 -10.92 -13.68 1.96
N LYS A 361 -10.12 -14.42 2.73
CA LYS A 361 -9.26 -13.86 3.78
C LYS A 361 -8.20 -12.90 3.23
N LEU A 362 -7.57 -13.24 2.09
CA LEU A 362 -6.60 -12.36 1.42
C LEU A 362 -7.28 -11.10 0.84
N LEU A 363 -8.47 -11.22 0.24
CA LEU A 363 -9.26 -10.10 -0.26
C LEU A 363 -9.64 -9.13 0.88
N LEU A 364 -10.05 -9.64 2.04
CA LEU A 364 -10.32 -8.81 3.23
C LEU A 364 -9.05 -8.14 3.77
N GLN A 365 -7.89 -8.81 3.70
CA GLN A 365 -6.60 -8.19 4.06
C GLN A 365 -6.19 -7.08 3.07
N VAL A 366 -6.38 -7.28 1.77
CA VAL A 366 -6.14 -6.25 0.74
C VAL A 366 -7.05 -5.03 0.98
N GLN A 367 -8.36 -5.22 1.14
CA GLN A 367 -9.31 -4.14 1.40
C GLN A 367 -8.98 -3.35 2.68
N SER A 368 -8.52 -4.04 3.73
CA SER A 368 -8.05 -3.42 4.97
C SER A 368 -6.83 -2.51 4.72
N LEU A 369 -5.81 -3.02 4.01
CA LEU A 369 -4.60 -2.28 3.68
C LEU A 369 -4.87 -1.11 2.71
N GLU A 370 -5.77 -1.28 1.73
CA GLU A 370 -6.21 -0.20 0.84
C GLU A 370 -6.94 0.91 1.60
N SER A 371 -7.78 0.56 2.58
CA SER A 371 -8.44 1.53 3.46
C SER A 371 -7.44 2.29 4.33
N ALA A 372 -6.45 1.59 4.92
CA ALA A 372 -5.37 2.22 5.67
C ALA A 372 -4.56 3.19 4.78
N LEU A 373 -4.08 2.73 3.62
CA LEU A 373 -3.35 3.53 2.64
C LEU A 373 -4.14 4.77 2.18
N LYS A 374 -5.47 4.66 2.04
CA LYS A 374 -6.36 5.79 1.71
C LYS A 374 -6.42 6.81 2.85
N SER A 375 -6.45 6.37 4.10
CA SER A 375 -6.39 7.28 5.26
C SER A 375 -5.03 7.95 5.44
N GLU A 376 -3.91 7.23 5.27
CA GLU A 376 -2.56 7.79 5.30
C GLU A 376 -2.36 8.85 4.22
N ARG A 377 -2.81 8.58 2.99
CA ARG A 377 -2.80 9.56 1.89
C ARG A 377 -3.57 10.83 2.24
N HIS A 378 -4.67 10.75 2.97
CA HIS A 378 -5.40 11.92 3.44
C HIS A 378 -4.66 12.67 4.55
N VAL A 379 -4.06 11.96 5.53
CA VAL A 379 -3.22 12.60 6.56
C VAL A 379 -2.05 13.35 5.91
N VAL A 380 -1.36 12.74 4.94
CA VAL A 380 -0.27 13.39 4.20
C VAL A 380 -0.73 14.64 3.44
N THR A 381 -1.96 14.68 2.90
CA THR A 381 -2.47 15.91 2.26
C THR A 381 -2.84 17.00 3.27
N GLU A 382 -3.30 16.67 4.48
CA GLU A 382 -3.51 17.66 5.54
C GLU A 382 -2.20 18.18 6.15
N GLU A 383 -1.22 17.32 6.43
CA GLU A 383 0.10 17.77 6.90
C GLU A 383 0.81 18.63 5.85
N LYS A 384 0.66 18.34 4.55
CA LYS A 384 1.17 19.21 3.49
C LYS A 384 0.51 20.60 3.52
N LYS A 385 -0.80 20.70 3.76
CA LYS A 385 -1.49 22.00 3.91
C LYS A 385 -0.97 22.77 5.13
N LYS A 386 -0.84 22.10 6.29
CA LYS A 386 -0.28 22.69 7.52
C LYS A 386 1.14 23.21 7.32
N LEU A 387 1.98 22.45 6.62
CA LEU A 387 3.35 22.87 6.28
C LEU A 387 3.33 24.14 5.41
N SER A 388 2.50 24.20 4.37
CA SER A 388 2.37 25.41 3.54
C SER A 388 1.79 26.61 4.29
N GLN A 389 0.87 26.40 5.25
CA GLN A 389 0.38 27.45 6.15
C GLN A 389 1.50 27.97 7.08
N LEU A 390 2.30 27.07 7.66
CA LEU A 390 3.44 27.43 8.51
C LEU A 390 4.54 28.17 7.74
N GLN A 391 4.84 27.72 6.51
CA GLN A 391 5.75 28.41 5.58
C GLN A 391 5.25 29.82 5.28
N HIS A 392 3.97 30.00 4.97
CA HIS A 392 3.39 31.32 4.71
C HIS A 392 3.43 32.24 5.95
N ALA A 393 3.13 31.70 7.14
CA ALA A 393 3.22 32.43 8.40
C ALA A 393 4.67 32.88 8.69
N TYR A 394 5.66 31.99 8.48
CA TYR A 394 7.07 32.32 8.62
C TYR A 394 7.52 33.42 7.64
N THR A 395 7.12 33.34 6.37
CA THR A 395 7.41 34.39 5.37
C THR A 395 6.78 35.73 5.75
N CYS A 396 5.58 35.75 6.32
CA CYS A 396 4.97 36.98 6.84
C CYS A 396 5.78 37.54 8.02
N LEU A 397 6.04 36.74 9.06
CA LEU A 397 6.86 37.15 10.21
C LEU A 397 8.24 37.69 9.80
N PHE A 398 8.90 37.05 8.82
CA PHE A 398 10.19 37.50 8.30
C PHE A 398 10.09 38.86 7.60
N ARG A 399 9.09 39.05 6.73
CA ARG A 399 8.83 40.35 6.06
C ARG A 399 8.50 41.44 7.08
N ASP A 400 7.70 41.12 8.09
CA ASP A 400 7.23 42.08 9.07
C ASP A 400 8.41 42.50 10.01
N TYR A 401 9.33 41.57 10.31
CA TYR A 401 10.60 41.85 11.00
C TYR A 401 11.58 42.69 10.16
N ASP A 402 11.79 42.36 8.89
CA ASP A 402 12.60 43.14 7.95
C ASP A 402 12.04 44.55 7.74
N SER A 403 10.72 44.68 7.63
CA SER A 403 10.01 45.97 7.58
C SER A 403 10.26 46.78 8.86
N LYS A 404 10.18 46.14 10.02
CA LYS A 404 10.45 46.78 11.32
C LYS A 404 11.90 47.27 11.43
N LEU A 405 12.89 46.45 11.05
CA LEU A 405 14.30 46.85 11.03
C LEU A 405 14.54 48.07 10.12
N LYS A 406 13.87 48.12 8.97
CA LYS A 406 13.96 49.26 8.04
C LYS A 406 13.31 50.52 8.60
N SER A 407 12.15 50.42 9.25
CA SER A 407 11.52 51.59 9.89
C SER A 407 12.31 52.08 11.10
N GLU A 408 12.72 51.21 12.02
CA GLU A 408 13.48 51.62 13.21
C GLU A 408 14.87 52.15 12.83
N GLY A 409 15.53 51.56 11.82
CA GLY A 409 16.79 52.07 11.27
C GLY A 409 16.64 53.45 10.62
N GLY A 410 15.58 53.69 9.83
CA GLY A 410 15.30 55.00 9.24
C GLY A 410 15.01 56.08 10.28
N ASP A 411 14.16 55.76 11.26
CA ASP A 411 13.80 56.63 12.38
C ASP A 411 15.03 57.03 13.22
N LEU A 412 15.93 56.09 13.50
CA LEU A 412 17.15 56.33 14.26
C LEU A 412 18.15 57.17 13.46
N SER A 413 18.30 56.93 12.15
CA SER A 413 19.14 57.76 11.28
C SER A 413 18.63 59.20 11.18
N SER A 414 17.31 59.43 11.02
CA SER A 414 16.76 60.81 11.00
C SER A 414 17.02 61.54 12.32
N LYS A 415 16.81 60.85 13.46
CA LYS A 415 17.06 61.41 14.80
C LYS A 415 18.55 61.69 15.03
N LEU A 416 19.45 60.87 14.47
CA LEU A 416 20.89 61.13 14.50
C LEU A 416 21.24 62.37 13.68
N GLU A 417 20.78 62.46 12.43
CA GLU A 417 21.01 63.65 11.59
C GLU A 417 20.43 64.94 12.23
N GLU A 418 19.26 64.86 12.87
CA GLU A 418 18.67 65.98 13.60
C GLU A 418 19.51 66.39 14.80
N ALA A 419 20.06 65.44 15.55
CA ALA A 419 20.99 65.71 16.65
C ALA A 419 22.31 66.31 16.15
N GLU A 420 22.86 65.81 15.04
CA GLU A 420 24.08 66.34 14.41
C GLU A 420 23.86 67.77 13.89
N ARG A 421 22.73 68.04 13.20
CA ARG A 421 22.33 69.39 12.79
C ARG A 421 22.18 70.33 14.00
N ALA A 422 21.57 69.86 15.09
CA ALA A 422 21.42 70.64 16.32
C ALA A 422 22.75 70.87 17.06
N LEU A 423 23.71 69.94 16.97
CA LEU A 423 25.07 70.13 17.49
C LEU A 423 25.87 71.13 16.65
N ALA A 424 25.77 71.09 15.33
CA ALA A 424 26.39 72.08 14.45
C ALA A 424 25.89 73.50 14.74
N ILE A 425 24.57 73.70 14.84
CA ILE A 425 23.98 75.00 15.19
C ILE A 425 24.44 75.49 16.58
N LYS A 426 24.61 74.59 17.55
CA LYS A 426 25.17 74.93 18.87
C LYS A 426 26.66 75.27 18.79
N GLN A 427 27.43 74.62 17.93
CA GLN A 427 28.84 74.93 17.71
C GLN A 427 29.00 76.32 17.06
N ASP A 428 28.22 76.62 16.02
CA ASP A 428 28.17 77.95 15.40
C ASP A 428 27.82 79.06 16.41
N LEU A 429 26.89 78.79 17.33
CA LEU A 429 26.53 79.73 18.40
C LEU A 429 27.65 79.88 19.44
N ILE A 430 28.30 78.78 19.83
CA ILE A 430 29.46 78.80 20.73
C ILE A 430 30.60 79.62 20.13
N ASP A 431 30.87 79.48 18.84
CA ASP A 431 31.98 80.18 18.18
C ASP A 431 31.68 81.67 17.96
N LYS A 432 30.42 82.06 17.68
CA LYS A 432 29.98 83.47 17.74
C LYS A 432 30.11 84.06 19.14
N LEU A 433 29.71 83.34 20.18
CA LEU A 433 29.85 83.81 21.57
C LEU A 433 31.33 83.94 21.98
N LYS A 434 32.24 83.13 21.44
CA LYS A 434 33.70 83.34 21.60
C LYS A 434 34.17 84.62 20.91
N GLU A 435 33.72 84.88 19.67
CA GLU A 435 34.04 86.09 18.92
C GLU A 435 33.56 87.35 19.63
N GLU A 436 32.30 87.36 20.10
CA GLU A 436 31.73 88.43 20.92
C GLU A 436 32.50 88.65 22.23
N VAL A 437 32.90 87.57 22.92
CA VAL A 437 33.72 87.65 24.14
C VAL A 437 35.11 88.23 23.85
N GLU A 438 35.76 87.87 22.74
CA GLU A 438 37.07 88.43 22.37
C GLU A 438 36.97 89.91 21.97
N GLN A 439 35.90 90.30 21.26
CA GLN A 439 35.61 91.70 20.95
C GLN A 439 35.35 92.52 22.24
N GLN A 440 34.66 91.93 23.21
CA GLN A 440 34.44 92.56 24.53
C GLN A 440 35.74 92.68 25.33
N LYS A 441 36.65 91.70 25.29
CA LYS A 441 38.00 91.85 25.90
C LYS A 441 38.79 92.99 25.29
N GLY A 442 38.90 93.05 23.95
CA GLY A 442 39.60 94.14 23.27
C GLY A 442 38.99 95.52 23.55
N SER A 443 37.68 95.57 23.80
CA SER A 443 37.00 96.78 24.30
C SER A 443 37.37 97.10 25.75
N LEU A 444 37.42 96.08 26.62
CA LEU A 444 37.79 96.20 28.04
C LEU A 444 39.24 96.65 28.26
N GLU A 445 40.16 96.28 27.36
CA GLU A 445 41.56 96.75 27.37
C GLU A 445 41.69 98.29 27.25
N THR A 446 40.66 98.98 26.76
CA THR A 446 40.63 100.46 26.75
C THR A 446 40.38 101.07 28.13
N VAL A 447 39.74 100.34 29.06
CA VAL A 447 39.35 100.87 30.37
C VAL A 447 40.55 101.20 31.25
N PRO A 448 41.60 100.36 31.38
CA PRO A 448 42.85 100.74 32.04
C PRO A 448 43.51 101.99 31.45
N VAL A 449 43.48 102.16 30.13
CA VAL A 449 44.07 103.33 29.44
C VAL A 449 43.31 104.61 29.78
N LEU A 450 41.97 104.57 29.72
CA LEU A 450 41.11 105.70 30.10
C LEU A 450 41.19 106.02 31.60
N THR A 451 41.36 104.99 32.44
CA THR A 451 41.58 105.16 33.89
C THR A 451 42.90 105.89 34.16
N ALA A 452 44.00 105.43 33.56
CA ALA A 452 45.30 106.07 33.68
C ALA A 452 45.28 107.52 33.14
N GLN A 453 44.57 107.77 32.03
CA GLN A 453 44.40 109.13 31.50
C GLN A 453 43.62 110.03 32.48
N ALA A 454 42.57 109.53 33.12
CA ALA A 454 41.81 110.26 34.13
C ALA A 454 42.64 110.51 35.42
N GLU A 455 43.49 109.56 35.82
CA GLU A 455 44.42 109.72 36.94
C GLU A 455 45.50 110.78 36.65
N ILE A 456 46.04 110.82 35.42
CA ILE A 456 46.98 111.86 34.98
C ILE A 456 46.31 113.24 35.02
N TYR A 457 45.14 113.42 34.40
CA TYR A 457 44.43 114.71 34.44
C TYR A 457 44.07 115.15 35.87
N LYS A 458 43.75 114.20 36.76
CA LYS A 458 43.53 114.47 38.19
C LYS A 458 44.80 114.91 38.90
N ALA A 459 45.95 114.30 38.59
CA ALA A 459 47.25 114.71 39.13
C ALA A 459 47.67 116.10 38.63
N ASP A 460 47.54 116.36 37.33
CA ASP A 460 47.82 117.65 36.70
C ASP A 460 46.95 118.77 37.30
N PHE A 461 45.64 118.52 37.47
CA PHE A 461 44.71 119.48 38.08
C PHE A 461 45.06 119.77 39.54
N LEU A 462 45.46 118.76 40.32
CA LEU A 462 45.90 118.94 41.71
C LEU A 462 47.22 119.72 41.79
N ALA A 463 48.19 119.42 40.92
CA ALA A 463 49.47 120.14 40.85
C ALA A 463 49.29 121.60 40.42
N GLU A 464 48.42 121.88 39.45
CA GLU A 464 48.06 123.23 39.02
C GLU A 464 47.30 123.99 40.13
N ARG A 465 46.40 123.32 40.86
CA ARG A 465 45.76 123.93 42.04
C ARG A 465 46.78 124.27 43.12
N GLU A 466 47.69 123.36 43.45
CA GLU A 466 48.77 123.59 44.42
C GLU A 466 49.72 124.72 43.98
N ALA A 467 50.03 124.80 42.68
CA ALA A 467 50.82 125.90 42.11
C ALA A 467 50.10 127.25 42.24
N ARG A 468 48.79 127.30 41.99
CA ARG A 468 47.95 128.50 42.16
C ARG A 468 47.76 128.87 43.64
N GLU A 469 47.63 127.91 44.54
CA GLU A 469 47.62 128.13 46.00
C GLU A 469 48.95 128.75 46.46
N LYS A 470 50.09 128.18 46.05
CA LYS A 470 51.44 128.72 46.30
C LYS A 470 51.67 130.11 45.68
N LEU A 471 51.08 130.38 44.51
CA LEU A 471 51.13 131.70 43.88
C LEU A 471 50.31 132.72 44.66
N ASN A 472 49.13 132.33 45.17
CA ASN A 472 48.29 133.23 45.97
C ASN A 472 48.89 133.49 47.35
N GLN A 473 49.51 132.49 48.01
CA GLN A 473 50.30 132.68 49.23
C GLN A 473 51.40 133.73 49.02
N LYS A 474 52.22 133.59 47.97
CA LYS A 474 53.26 134.59 47.63
C LYS A 474 52.70 135.97 47.31
N LYS A 475 51.52 136.04 46.69
CA LYS A 475 50.83 137.30 46.43
C LYS A 475 50.38 137.95 47.74
N GLU A 476 49.86 137.17 48.71
CA GLU A 476 49.46 137.64 50.03
C GLU A 476 50.67 138.10 50.86
N GLU A 477 51.77 137.34 50.85
CA GLU A 477 53.07 137.74 51.44
C GLU A 477 53.56 139.09 50.88
N LEU A 478 53.53 139.27 49.55
CA LEU A 478 53.95 140.52 48.90
C LEU A 478 52.96 141.68 49.15
N GLN A 479 51.67 141.39 49.23
CA GLN A 479 50.62 142.36 49.57
C GLN A 479 50.78 142.84 51.03
N GLU A 480 51.15 141.94 51.95
CA GLU A 480 51.47 142.30 53.33
C GLU A 480 52.76 143.12 53.40
N GLN A 481 53.86 142.69 52.76
CA GLN A 481 55.11 143.46 52.68
C GLN A 481 54.89 144.87 52.13
N PHE A 482 54.07 145.03 51.08
CA PHE A 482 53.69 146.34 50.54
C PHE A 482 52.87 147.17 51.54
N THR A 483 51.97 146.53 52.29
CA THR A 483 51.17 147.19 53.33
C THR A 483 52.02 147.62 54.52
N GLN A 484 52.99 146.79 54.94
CA GLN A 484 53.99 147.14 55.95
C GLN A 484 54.88 148.30 55.47
N ALA A 485 55.36 148.28 54.23
CA ALA A 485 56.14 149.38 53.65
C ALA A 485 55.35 150.70 53.55
N LEU A 486 54.05 150.66 53.23
CA LEU A 486 53.17 151.82 53.31
C LEU A 486 52.99 152.32 54.74
N ALA A 487 52.81 151.42 55.71
CA ALA A 487 52.73 151.78 57.12
C ALA A 487 54.04 152.38 57.66
N GLU A 488 55.20 151.89 57.22
CA GLU A 488 56.50 152.49 57.53
C GLU A 488 56.68 153.87 56.87
N MET A 489 56.26 154.04 55.61
CA MET A 489 56.26 155.35 54.95
C MET A 489 55.37 156.35 55.71
N GLU A 490 54.18 155.95 56.13
CA GLU A 490 53.32 156.80 56.97
C GLU A 490 53.95 157.06 58.35
N ARG A 491 54.57 156.06 58.99
CA ARG A 491 55.32 156.24 60.24
C ARG A 491 56.44 157.27 60.08
N LEU A 492 57.18 157.22 58.96
CA LEU A 492 58.25 158.16 58.63
C LEU A 492 57.71 159.56 58.29
N LYS A 493 56.54 159.69 57.64
CA LYS A 493 55.84 160.98 57.49
C LYS A 493 55.41 161.56 58.84
N HIS A 494 54.92 160.72 59.75
CA HIS A 494 54.59 161.13 61.13
C HIS A 494 55.86 161.54 61.91
N GLU A 495 56.99 160.86 61.71
CA GLU A 495 58.27 161.22 62.31
C GLU A 495 58.85 162.53 61.73
N LEU A 496 58.74 162.76 60.42
CA LEU A 496 59.12 164.01 59.76
C LEU A 496 58.24 165.19 60.21
N THR A 497 56.93 165.00 60.29
CA THR A 497 56.02 166.06 60.78
C THR A 497 56.16 166.29 62.29
N ALA A 498 56.55 165.27 63.07
CA ALA A 498 56.95 165.45 64.47
C ALA A 498 58.27 166.24 64.59
N ARG A 499 59.28 165.97 63.75
CA ARG A 499 60.53 166.77 63.70
C ARG A 499 60.24 168.22 63.32
N ALA A 500 59.43 168.47 62.29
CA ALA A 500 59.04 169.82 61.90
C ALA A 500 58.32 170.59 63.02
N ARG A 501 57.44 169.93 63.79
CA ARG A 501 56.80 170.51 64.99
C ARG A 501 57.83 170.77 66.11
N LEU A 502 58.80 169.89 66.30
CA LEU A 502 59.86 170.06 67.32
C LEU A 502 60.79 171.24 66.99
N GLU A 503 61.11 171.45 65.72
CA GLU A 503 61.86 172.62 65.24
C GLU A 503 61.03 173.91 65.41
N GLN A 504 59.74 173.87 65.07
CA GLN A 504 58.82 174.99 65.28
C GLN A 504 58.69 175.39 66.76
N MET A 505 58.85 174.45 67.69
CA MET A 505 58.85 174.70 69.14
C MET A 505 60.18 175.31 69.66
N LYS A 506 61.31 175.08 68.97
CA LYS A 506 62.62 175.68 69.33
C LYS A 506 62.74 177.16 68.96
N LEU A 507 61.89 177.67 68.07
CA LEU A 507 62.02 179.02 67.49
C LEU A 507 61.25 180.13 68.23
N LYS A 508 60.69 179.86 69.42
CA LYS A 508 59.83 180.82 70.15
C LYS A 508 60.17 180.97 71.63
N HIS A 509 61.36 181.50 71.92
CA HIS A 509 61.68 181.97 73.27
C HIS A 509 62.62 183.18 73.35
N MET A 510 62.52 184.09 72.37
CA MET A 510 63.02 185.47 72.45
C MET A 510 61.91 186.43 71.99
N ASP A 511 61.92 187.63 72.56
CA ASP A 511 61.23 188.89 72.17
C ASP A 511 59.68 188.98 72.16
N ASP A 512 59.19 189.59 73.25
CA ASP A 512 58.38 190.83 73.31
C ASP A 512 56.92 191.00 72.81
N PHE A 513 56.11 191.46 73.80
CA PHE A 513 55.06 192.49 73.75
C PHE A 513 53.70 192.23 73.02
N PRO A 514 52.60 192.97 73.36
CA PRO A 514 51.28 192.35 73.53
C PRO A 514 50.09 193.05 72.84
N ALA A 515 48.88 192.48 72.98
CA ALA A 515 47.62 193.24 72.95
C ALA A 515 46.43 192.53 73.65
N ARG A 516 45.55 193.32 74.29
CA ARG A 516 44.09 193.07 74.47
C ARG A 516 43.35 193.59 73.20
N PRO A 517 42.01 193.50 73.00
CA PRO A 517 40.94 193.15 73.94
C PRO A 517 39.81 192.18 73.48
N THR A 518 39.18 191.58 74.49
CA THR A 518 37.77 191.17 74.67
C THR A 518 36.66 191.52 73.64
N HIS A 519 35.91 190.47 73.20
CA HIS A 519 34.47 190.21 73.54
C HIS A 519 33.27 190.82 72.73
N ILE A 520 32.49 189.92 72.06
CA ILE A 520 31.00 189.96 71.76
C ILE A 520 30.50 191.09 70.82
N PRO A 521 29.73 190.81 69.72
CA PRO A 521 28.32 190.38 69.80
C PRO A 521 27.78 189.36 68.75
N PRO A 522 26.53 188.83 68.92
CA PRO A 522 25.87 187.90 68.00
C PRO A 522 24.82 188.56 67.08
N GLN A 523 24.40 187.86 66.01
CA GLN A 523 23.12 188.03 65.28
C GLN A 523 22.84 186.78 64.41
N GLN A 524 21.61 186.62 63.91
CA GLN A 524 21.16 185.49 63.07
C GLN A 524 20.93 185.91 61.61
N GLY A 525 21.03 185.01 60.62
CA GLY A 525 20.59 185.30 59.25
C GLY A 525 20.99 184.28 58.16
N PHE A 526 19.98 183.69 57.50
CA PHE A 526 20.11 182.95 56.22
C PHE A 526 19.79 183.88 55.03
N PRO A 527 20.36 183.66 53.82
CA PRO A 527 19.79 182.79 52.76
C PRO A 527 20.87 181.89 52.11
N GLY A 528 20.69 181.05 51.07
CA GLY A 528 19.66 180.89 50.01
C GLY A 528 20.07 181.59 48.68
N VAL A 529 19.96 181.04 47.45
CA VAL A 529 19.47 179.75 46.92
C VAL A 529 20.07 179.45 45.50
N GLY A 530 20.33 178.17 45.15
CA GLY A 530 20.31 177.63 43.75
C GLY A 530 21.59 177.68 42.88
N PHE A 531 21.72 177.03 41.71
CA PHE A 531 21.00 175.87 41.10
C PHE A 531 21.67 175.45 39.73
N ASN A 532 21.89 174.14 39.42
CA ASN A 532 21.74 173.44 38.09
C ASN A 532 22.73 172.28 37.69
N THR A 533 22.17 171.28 36.99
CA THR A 533 22.73 170.30 35.97
C THR A 533 24.02 169.49 36.23
N VAL A 534 24.05 168.15 36.39
CA VAL A 534 23.80 167.01 35.43
C VAL A 534 24.88 166.88 34.30
N PRO A 535 25.39 165.70 33.84
CA PRO A 535 25.50 164.29 34.34
C PRO A 535 27.00 163.80 34.27
N PRO A 536 27.41 162.54 33.91
CA PRO A 536 26.83 161.17 33.86
C PRO A 536 27.66 160.20 34.77
N ASN A 537 27.96 158.88 34.59
CA ASN A 537 27.71 157.73 33.66
C ASN A 537 28.11 156.44 34.46
N ARG A 538 27.91 155.14 34.12
CA ARG A 538 27.21 154.34 33.08
C ARG A 538 26.98 152.93 33.73
N ASN A 539 25.75 152.38 33.85
CA ASN A 539 25.08 151.42 32.94
C ASN A 539 25.93 150.21 32.46
N HIS A 540 25.51 148.93 32.49
CA HIS A 540 24.22 148.22 32.70
C HIS A 540 24.47 146.89 33.52
N VAL A 541 23.55 146.17 34.21
CA VAL A 541 22.18 145.63 33.92
C VAL A 541 22.24 144.57 32.78
N LEU A 542 21.91 143.27 32.95
CA LEU A 542 20.67 142.54 33.32
C LEU A 542 21.04 141.19 34.03
N ALA A 543 20.36 140.64 35.04
CA ALA A 543 18.99 140.03 35.14
C ALA A 543 19.02 138.46 35.08
N PRO A 544 17.97 137.71 35.55
CA PRO A 544 18.19 136.49 36.37
C PRO A 544 17.49 135.19 35.91
N VAL A 545 17.77 134.07 36.61
CA VAL A 545 16.94 132.83 36.61
C VAL A 545 16.88 132.17 38.01
N ILE A 546 15.70 132.26 38.64
CA ILE A 546 14.95 131.20 39.37
C ILE A 546 15.65 130.37 40.48
N ASP A 547 15.21 130.61 41.74
CA ASP A 547 14.89 129.57 42.74
C ASP A 547 13.50 128.97 42.39
N PRO A 548 13.24 127.66 42.56
CA PRO A 548 12.70 127.24 43.88
C PRO A 548 13.07 125.81 44.34
N ALA A 549 12.75 125.53 45.60
CA ALA A 549 12.71 124.19 46.17
C ALA A 549 11.41 123.42 45.83
N ALA A 550 11.40 122.13 46.21
CA ALA A 550 10.25 121.23 46.40
C ALA A 550 9.55 120.60 45.16
N ALA A 551 9.99 119.37 44.83
CA ALA A 551 9.15 118.23 44.44
C ALA A 551 9.97 116.92 44.59
N ALA A 552 9.32 115.74 44.59
CA ALA A 552 9.91 114.39 44.73
C ALA A 552 10.79 114.19 46.01
N ALA A 553 10.35 113.60 47.12
CA ALA A 553 9.36 112.54 47.37
C ALA A 553 9.75 111.16 46.80
N ALA A 554 10.06 110.25 47.74
CA ALA A 554 10.09 108.78 47.67
C ALA A 554 10.82 108.09 46.50
N ASP A 555 11.97 107.47 46.83
CA ASP A 555 12.33 106.14 46.30
C ASP A 555 12.11 105.11 47.43
N LEU A 556 10.90 104.56 47.50
CA LEU A 556 10.68 103.22 48.06
C LEU A 556 10.63 102.24 46.87
N PRO A 557 11.16 101.01 46.99
CA PRO A 557 11.10 100.05 45.89
C PRO A 557 9.65 99.64 45.60
N ASP A 558 9.24 99.68 44.32
CA ASP A 558 7.92 99.23 43.89
C ASP A 558 7.72 97.73 44.16
N LEU A 559 6.86 97.40 45.12
CA LEU A 559 6.48 96.02 45.46
C LEU A 559 5.32 95.55 44.59
N CYS A 560 5.59 95.35 43.29
CA CYS A 560 4.60 94.89 42.32
C CYS A 560 4.58 93.36 42.12
N CYS A 561 3.40 92.78 41.94
CA CYS A 561 3.25 91.36 41.56
C CYS A 561 3.51 91.17 40.04
N PRO A 562 4.48 90.32 39.63
CA PRO A 562 4.89 90.22 38.22
C PRO A 562 3.88 89.55 37.28
N LYS A 563 2.79 88.91 37.79
CA LYS A 563 1.75 88.28 36.96
C LYS A 563 0.65 89.27 36.53
N CYS A 564 0.33 90.24 37.39
CA CYS A 564 -0.84 91.13 37.25
C CYS A 564 -0.52 92.62 37.40
N ASN A 565 0.72 92.96 37.77
CA ASN A 565 1.20 94.31 38.07
C ASN A 565 0.46 95.04 39.20
N TYR A 566 -0.17 94.31 40.12
CA TYR A 566 -0.75 94.85 41.36
C TYR A 566 0.36 95.41 42.26
N LEU A 567 0.20 96.65 42.71
CA LEU A 567 1.15 97.33 43.60
C LEU A 567 0.75 97.13 45.06
N ALA A 568 1.61 96.48 45.84
CA ALA A 568 1.40 96.25 47.27
C ALA A 568 2.07 97.36 48.11
N PRO A 569 1.46 97.81 49.23
CA PRO A 569 2.05 98.82 50.11
C PRO A 569 3.20 98.26 50.98
N ASP A 570 3.27 96.94 51.17
CA ASP A 570 4.31 96.24 51.92
C ASP A 570 4.56 94.82 51.37
N MET A 571 5.63 94.18 51.86
CA MET A 571 6.08 92.86 51.39
C MET A 571 5.11 91.73 51.79
N ASP A 572 4.46 91.85 52.96
CA ASP A 572 3.53 90.84 53.46
C ASP A 572 2.26 90.80 52.60
N THR A 573 1.73 91.98 52.23
CA THR A 573 0.63 92.11 51.27
C THR A 573 1.03 91.57 49.89
N LEU A 574 2.28 91.79 49.45
CA LEU A 574 2.78 91.21 48.19
C LEU A 574 2.86 89.68 48.26
N GLN A 575 3.36 89.10 49.35
CA GLN A 575 3.46 87.63 49.50
C GLN A 575 2.09 86.95 49.52
N ILE A 576 1.11 87.52 50.24
CA ILE A 576 -0.27 87.02 50.24
C ILE A 576 -0.83 87.09 48.81
N HIS A 577 -0.72 88.25 48.15
CA HIS A 577 -1.22 88.43 46.80
C HIS A 577 -0.56 87.47 45.80
N VAL A 578 0.76 87.29 45.84
CA VAL A 578 1.50 86.37 44.95
C VAL A 578 1.05 84.92 45.16
N MET A 579 0.74 84.52 46.39
CA MET A 579 0.31 83.15 46.70
C MET A 579 -1.10 82.83 46.15
N ASP A 580 -2.02 83.78 46.21
CA ASP A 580 -3.34 83.66 45.56
C ASP A 580 -3.25 83.83 44.04
N CYS A 581 -2.39 84.74 43.56
CA CYS A 581 -2.27 85.08 42.14
C CYS A 581 -1.48 84.03 41.33
N ILE A 582 -0.75 83.10 41.94
CA ILE A 582 -0.04 82.01 41.21
C ILE A 582 -0.97 80.86 40.79
N GLN A 583 -2.20 80.79 41.32
CA GLN A 583 -3.27 79.92 40.81
C GLN A 583 -3.86 80.43 39.47
#